data_AF-A0AAD1F1S0-F1
#
_entry.id   AF-A0AAD1F1S0-F1
#
_cell.length_a   1.000
_cell.length_b   1.000
_cell.length_c   1.000
_cell.angle_alpha   90.00
_cell.angle_beta   90.00
_cell.angle_gamma   90.00
#
_symmetry.space_group_name_H-M   'P 1'
#
loop_
_entity.id
_entity.type
_entity.pdbx_description
1 polymer ?
#
loop_
_entity_poly.entity_id
_entity_poly.type
_entity_poly.pdbx_seq_one_letter_code
_entity_poly.pdbx_strand_id
1 'polypeptide(L)'
;MLSKLKWIIQALAIPASEQVRLFPSFVNVADELALIWEDVLEGLEIFRELVSSGALLAIQNLDEKILSISGESNSQIWTKNSLYDSVHWEEIRGLAAVVAKKMNWPISSPGPADGIYIGS
;
A
#
# COMPACT_ATOMS: atom_id res chain seq x y z
N MET A 1 4.13 -14.65 -1.24
CA MET A 1 3.40 -13.97 -0.15
C MET A 1 4.26 -12.92 0.55
N LEU A 2 5.35 -13.30 1.24
CA LEU A 2 6.27 -12.31 1.84
C LEU A 2 6.87 -11.31 0.83
N SER A 3 7.20 -11.75 -0.39
CA SER A 3 7.64 -10.85 -1.47
C SER A 3 6.55 -9.87 -1.90
N LYS A 4 5.27 -10.28 -1.88
CA LYS A 4 4.13 -9.43 -2.23
C LYS A 4 3.84 -8.41 -1.11
N LEU A 5 3.97 -8.83 0.16
CA LEU A 5 3.95 -7.91 1.30
C LEU A 5 5.06 -6.88 1.21
N LYS A 6 6.29 -7.30 0.91
CA LYS A 6 7.40 -6.36 0.71
C LYS A 6 7.10 -5.39 -0.42
N TRP A 7 6.61 -5.89 -1.56
CA TRP A 7 6.26 -5.07 -2.70
C TRP A 7 5.22 -3.99 -2.33
N ILE A 8 4.11 -4.37 -1.70
CA ILE A 8 3.04 -3.40 -1.39
C ILE A 8 3.47 -2.40 -0.31
N ILE A 9 4.26 -2.82 0.69
CA ILE A 9 4.81 -1.89 1.68
C ILE A 9 5.74 -0.87 1.03
N GLN A 10 6.58 -1.30 0.09
CA GLN A 10 7.43 -0.37 -0.66
C GLN A 10 6.60 0.54 -1.56
N ALA A 11 5.60 0.01 -2.26
CA ALA A 11 4.69 0.78 -3.12
C ALA A 11 3.87 1.82 -2.33
N LEU A 12 3.43 1.50 -1.12
CA LEU A 12 2.71 2.43 -0.25
C LEU A 12 3.62 3.50 0.36
N ALA A 13 4.92 3.24 0.55
CA ALA A 13 5.85 4.14 1.23
C ALA A 13 6.53 5.18 0.31
N ILE A 14 6.56 4.95 -1.00
CA ILE A 14 7.22 5.85 -1.97
C ILE A 14 6.36 7.09 -2.31
N PRO A 15 6.94 8.17 -2.86
CA PRO A 15 6.19 9.37 -3.24
C PRO A 15 5.12 9.11 -4.31
N ALA A 16 4.06 9.92 -4.31
CA ALA A 16 2.93 9.81 -5.24
C ALA A 16 3.34 9.74 -6.72
N SER A 17 4.34 10.54 -7.12
CA SER A 17 4.89 10.55 -8.47
C SER A 17 5.52 9.21 -8.89
N GLU A 18 6.00 8.42 -7.94
CA GLU A 18 6.50 7.07 -8.18
C GLU A 18 5.39 6.03 -8.08
N GLN A 19 4.45 6.19 -7.13
CA GLN A 19 3.28 5.30 -7.00
C GLN A 19 2.50 5.20 -8.31
N VAL A 20 2.27 6.33 -8.97
CA VAL A 20 1.53 6.34 -10.25
C VAL A 20 2.27 5.66 -11.41
N ARG A 21 3.60 5.51 -11.30
CA ARG A 21 4.43 4.86 -12.34
C ARG A 21 4.48 3.35 -12.19
N LEU A 22 3.98 2.81 -11.08
CA LEU A 22 3.89 1.37 -10.87
C LEU A 22 2.82 0.72 -11.76
N PHE A 23 1.87 1.50 -12.27
CA PHE A 23 0.70 1.00 -13.00
C PHE A 23 0.57 1.68 -14.37
N PRO A 24 -0.17 1.06 -15.31
CA PRO A 24 -0.60 1.72 -16.54
C PRO A 24 -1.37 3.02 -16.29
N SER A 25 -1.28 3.98 -17.21
CA SER A 25 -1.81 5.34 -17.00
C SER A 25 -3.33 5.46 -16.84
N PHE A 26 -4.08 4.45 -17.27
CA PHE A 26 -5.54 4.39 -17.21
C PHE A 26 -6.07 3.79 -15.89
N VAL A 27 -5.18 3.29 -15.04
CA VAL A 27 -5.53 2.63 -13.78
C VAL A 27 -5.78 3.65 -12.67
N ASN A 28 -6.79 3.40 -11.84
CA ASN A 28 -6.94 4.14 -10.58
C ASN A 28 -5.94 3.61 -9.55
N VAL A 29 -4.75 4.19 -9.55
CA VAL A 29 -3.61 3.74 -8.73
C VAL A 29 -3.94 3.69 -7.23
N ALA A 30 -4.74 4.64 -6.73
CA ALA A 30 -5.12 4.69 -5.32
C ALA A 30 -5.94 3.45 -4.93
N ASP A 31 -6.87 3.05 -5.79
CA ASP A 31 -7.75 1.90 -5.61
C ASP A 31 -6.99 0.58 -5.75
N GLU A 32 -6.16 0.44 -6.78
CA GLU A 32 -5.33 -0.77 -6.95
C GLU A 32 -4.36 -1.01 -5.78
N LEU A 33 -3.78 0.04 -5.23
CA LEU A 33 -2.92 -0.10 -4.05
C LEU A 33 -3.70 -0.64 -2.84
N ALA A 34 -4.95 -0.23 -2.66
CA ALA A 34 -5.81 -0.79 -1.61
C ALA A 34 -6.20 -2.25 -1.89
N LEU A 35 -6.56 -2.60 -3.12
CA LEU A 35 -6.91 -3.98 -3.49
C LEU A 35 -5.73 -4.94 -3.29
N ILE A 36 -4.52 -4.52 -3.70
CA ILE A 36 -3.30 -5.32 -3.48
C ILE A 36 -2.99 -5.44 -1.99
N TRP A 37 -3.23 -4.39 -1.21
CA TRP A 37 -3.06 -4.43 0.25
C TRP A 37 -3.99 -5.44 0.90
N GLU A 38 -5.27 -5.43 0.56
CA GLU A 38 -6.28 -6.36 1.09
C GLU A 38 -5.92 -7.82 0.79
N ASP A 39 -5.59 -8.14 -0.47
CA ASP A 39 -5.15 -9.49 -0.87
C ASP A 39 -3.91 -9.97 -0.11
N VAL A 40 -2.96 -9.05 0.15
CA VAL A 40 -1.76 -9.38 0.93
C VAL A 40 -2.10 -9.66 2.40
N LEU A 41 -3.05 -8.92 2.98
CA LEU A 41 -3.46 -9.10 4.37
C LEU A 41 -4.22 -10.41 4.59
N GLU A 42 -5.05 -10.84 3.64
CA GLU A 42 -5.68 -12.17 3.69
C GLU A 42 -4.63 -13.29 3.80
N GLY A 43 -3.47 -13.10 3.15
CA GLY A 43 -2.34 -14.01 3.26
C GLY A 43 -1.52 -13.90 4.54
N LEU A 44 -1.62 -12.80 5.30
CA LEU A 44 -0.75 -12.51 6.46
C LEU A 44 -0.81 -13.58 7.55
N GLU A 45 -1.97 -14.22 7.74
CA GLU A 45 -2.15 -15.28 8.73
C GLU A 45 -1.18 -16.45 8.54
N ILE A 46 -0.79 -16.74 7.29
CA ILE A 46 0.08 -17.88 6.95
C ILE A 46 1.51 -17.67 7.45
N PHE A 47 1.95 -16.42 7.61
CA PHE A 47 3.32 -16.09 7.99
C PHE A 47 3.40 -15.14 9.19
N ARG A 48 2.29 -14.97 9.91
CA ARG A 48 2.20 -14.16 11.14
C ARG A 48 3.30 -14.51 12.14
N GLU A 49 3.60 -15.79 12.32
CA GLU A 49 4.65 -16.29 13.23
C GLU A 49 6.08 -15.92 12.79
N LEU A 50 6.28 -15.60 11.51
CA LEU A 50 7.58 -15.19 10.96
C LEU A 50 7.83 -13.68 11.10
N VAL A 51 6.83 -12.92 11.54
CA VAL A 51 6.88 -11.47 11.67
C VAL A 51 6.97 -11.11 13.16
N SER A 52 7.90 -10.21 13.50
CA SER A 52 8.03 -9.74 14.89
C SER A 52 6.74 -9.03 15.35
N SER A 53 6.44 -9.11 16.65
CA SER A 53 5.28 -8.41 17.24
C SER A 53 5.26 -6.90 16.93
N GLY A 54 6.43 -6.26 16.94
CA GLY A 54 6.56 -4.83 16.60
C GLY A 54 6.30 -4.53 15.12
N ALA A 55 6.57 -5.47 14.21
CA ALA A 55 6.22 -5.33 12.80
C ALA A 55 4.74 -5.63 12.56
N LEU A 56 4.16 -6.63 13.24
CA LEU A 56 2.73 -6.91 13.20
C LEU A 56 1.91 -5.70 13.66
N LEU A 57 2.30 -5.06 14.78
CA LEU A 57 1.63 -3.85 15.25
C LEU A 57 1.72 -2.69 14.25
N ALA A 58 2.87 -2.53 13.57
CA ALA A 58 3.01 -1.51 12.54
C ALA A 58 2.12 -1.78 11.32
N ILE A 59 1.99 -3.05 10.93
CA ILE A 59 1.08 -3.50 9.86
C ILE A 59 -0.38 -3.22 10.24
N GLN A 60 -0.77 -3.53 11.47
CA GLN A 60 -2.11 -3.25 11.99
C GLN A 60 -2.43 -1.75 11.97
N ASN A 61 -1.51 -0.89 12.42
CA ASN A 61 -1.74 0.56 12.39
C ASN A 61 -1.89 1.10 10.95
N LEU A 62 -1.14 0.56 9.99
CA LEU A 62 -1.30 0.89 8.58
C LEU A 62 -2.67 0.44 8.06
N ASP A 63 -3.08 -0.78 8.39
CA ASP A 63 -4.38 -1.33 8.01
C ASP A 63 -5.54 -0.50 8.58
N GLU A 64 -5.51 -0.20 9.88
CA GLU A 64 -6.50 0.64 10.54
C GLU A 64 -6.61 2.02 9.87
N LYS A 65 -5.48 2.60 9.43
CA LYS A 65 -5.49 3.86 8.69
C LYS A 65 -6.18 3.71 7.34
N ILE A 66 -5.84 2.69 6.57
CA ILE A 66 -6.47 2.41 5.27
C ILE A 66 -7.97 2.20 5.44
N LEU A 67 -8.36 1.38 6.42
CA LEU A 67 -9.76 1.10 6.75
C LEU A 67 -10.53 2.35 7.19
N SER A 68 -9.89 3.27 7.93
CA SER A 68 -10.53 4.51 8.41
C SER A 68 -10.98 5.44 7.30
N ILE A 69 -10.40 5.31 6.09
CA ILE A 69 -10.75 6.10 4.91
C ILE A 69 -11.48 5.28 3.85
N SER A 70 -11.86 4.04 4.14
CA SER A 70 -12.67 3.21 3.23
C SER A 70 -14.12 3.71 3.15
N GLY A 71 -14.87 3.17 2.19
CA GLY A 71 -16.31 3.43 2.03
C GLY A 71 -16.63 4.58 1.07
N GLU A 72 -17.86 4.57 0.55
CA GLU A 72 -18.33 5.48 -0.50
C GLU A 72 -18.24 6.96 -0.11
N SER A 73 -18.46 7.28 1.18
CA SER A 73 -18.33 8.65 1.72
C SER A 73 -16.91 9.22 1.65
N ASN A 74 -15.93 8.36 1.43
CA ASN A 74 -14.51 8.71 1.30
C ASN A 74 -13.97 8.50 -0.13
N SER A 75 -14.84 8.24 -1.12
CA SER A 75 -14.45 7.98 -2.50
C SER A 75 -13.53 9.04 -3.12
N GLN A 76 -13.64 10.30 -2.70
CA GLN A 76 -12.74 11.39 -3.11
C GLN A 76 -11.28 11.16 -2.69
N ILE A 77 -11.00 10.33 -1.68
CA ILE A 77 -9.64 10.01 -1.21
C ILE A 77 -9.00 8.91 -2.08
N TRP A 78 -9.83 8.10 -2.76
CA TRP A 78 -9.42 6.97 -3.60
C TRP A 78 -9.26 7.38 -5.07
N THR A 79 -8.60 8.51 -5.31
CA THR A 79 -8.34 9.02 -6.66
C THR A 79 -6.85 9.26 -6.87
N LYS A 80 -6.44 9.29 -8.15
CA LYS A 80 -5.06 9.63 -8.53
C LYS A 80 -4.60 10.97 -7.97
N ASN A 81 -5.46 11.99 -7.92
CA ASN A 81 -5.09 13.31 -7.41
C ASN A 81 -4.83 13.26 -5.91
N SER A 82 -5.63 12.49 -5.17
CA SER A 82 -5.51 12.35 -3.73
C SER A 82 -4.19 11.71 -3.30
N LEU A 83 -3.53 10.91 -4.15
CA LEU A 83 -2.17 10.44 -3.88
C LEU A 83 -1.19 11.61 -3.61
N TYR A 84 -1.35 12.72 -4.33
CA TYR A 84 -0.48 13.89 -4.25
C TYR A 84 -0.87 14.81 -3.10
N ASP A 85 -2.17 15.11 -2.98
CA ASP A 85 -2.62 16.26 -2.20
C ASP A 85 -3.28 15.88 -0.86
N SER A 86 -3.58 14.59 -0.64
CA SER A 86 -4.28 14.15 0.56
C SER A 86 -3.33 13.89 1.73
N VAL A 87 -3.63 14.52 2.86
CA VAL A 87 -3.02 14.21 4.16
C VAL A 87 -3.18 12.72 4.52
N HIS A 88 -4.27 12.08 4.10
CA HIS A 88 -4.48 10.65 4.37
C HIS A 88 -3.45 9.78 3.64
N TRP A 89 -3.09 10.13 2.41
CA TRP A 89 -2.06 9.41 1.66
C TRP A 89 -0.65 9.71 2.16
N GLU A 90 -0.41 10.91 2.69
CA GLU A 90 0.82 11.22 3.41
C GLU A 90 0.98 10.36 4.67
N GLU A 91 -0.07 10.22 5.46
CA GLU A 91 -0.09 9.35 6.64
C GLU A 91 0.09 7.87 6.28
N ILE A 92 -0.56 7.38 5.22
CA ILE A 92 -0.36 6.01 4.70
C ILE A 92 1.12 5.78 4.34
N ARG A 93 1.75 6.71 3.62
CA ARG A 93 3.19 6.64 3.29
C ARG A 93 4.05 6.57 4.56
N GLY A 94 3.75 7.41 5.54
CA GLY A 94 4.46 7.42 6.83
C GLY A 94 4.36 6.10 7.58
N LEU A 95 3.15 5.53 7.67
CA LEU A 95 2.91 4.24 8.33
C LEU A 95 3.58 3.09 7.57
N ALA A 96 3.49 3.07 6.23
CA ALA A 96 4.18 2.08 5.41
C ALA A 96 5.71 2.16 5.56
N ALA A 97 6.28 3.37 5.67
CA ALA A 97 7.70 3.55 5.96
C ALA A 97 8.11 2.98 7.34
N VAL A 98 7.23 3.09 8.35
CA VAL A 98 7.45 2.46 9.66
C VAL A 98 7.46 0.93 9.53
N VAL A 99 6.52 0.34 8.78
CA VAL A 99 6.52 -1.11 8.51
C VAL A 99 7.81 -1.54 7.83
N ALA A 100 8.21 -0.84 6.75
CA ALA A 100 9.45 -1.12 6.03
C ALA A 100 10.67 -1.12 6.96
N LYS A 101 10.77 -0.12 7.85
CA LYS A 101 11.83 -0.04 8.86
C LYS A 101 11.83 -1.23 9.82
N LYS A 102 10.66 -1.63 10.32
CA LYS A 102 10.53 -2.79 11.24
C LYS A 102 10.87 -4.12 10.56
N MET A 103 10.63 -4.22 9.26
CA MET A 103 10.94 -5.38 8.44
C MET A 103 12.36 -5.36 7.86
N ASN A 104 13.14 -4.31 8.13
CA ASN A 104 14.46 -4.08 7.54
C ASN A 104 14.43 -4.10 5.99
N TRP A 105 13.40 -3.49 5.41
CA TRP A 105 13.23 -3.33 3.97
C TRP A 105 13.58 -1.90 3.54
N PRO A 106 14.28 -1.73 2.40
CA PRO A 106 14.56 -0.41 1.86
C PRO A 106 13.27 0.24 1.35
N ILE A 107 13.18 1.56 1.45
CA ILE A 107 12.13 2.33 0.78
C ILE A 107 12.68 2.69 -0.60
N SER A 108 12.24 1.94 -1.61
CA SER A 108 12.64 2.11 -3.01
C SER A 108 11.50 1.64 -3.89
N SER A 109 11.37 2.20 -5.09
CA SER A 109 10.39 1.73 -6.08
C SER A 109 10.53 0.20 -6.29
N PRO A 110 9.46 -0.59 -6.07
CA PRO A 110 9.52 -2.05 -6.15
C PRO A 110 9.42 -2.59 -7.58
N GLY A 111 9.40 -1.72 -8.59
CA GLY A 111 9.11 -2.06 -9.98
C GLY A 111 7.61 -2.04 -10.28
N PRO A 112 7.22 -2.19 -11.57
CA PRO A 112 5.81 -2.20 -11.97
C PRO A 112 5.00 -3.27 -11.23
N ALA A 113 3.70 -3.01 -11.04
CA ALA A 113 2.77 -3.99 -10.50
C ALA A 113 2.60 -5.15 -11.48
N ASP A 114 2.61 -6.37 -10.95
CA ASP A 114 2.29 -7.57 -11.71
C ASP A 114 0.76 -7.67 -11.89
N GLY A 115 0.28 -7.73 -13.13
CA GLY A 115 -1.15 -7.86 -13.43
C GLY A 115 -1.47 -7.72 -14.91
N ILE A 116 -2.60 -8.27 -15.34
CA ILE A 116 -3.16 -8.04 -16.68
C ILE A 116 -4.15 -6.88 -16.57
N TYR A 117 -3.77 -5.73 -17.12
CA TYR A 117 -4.61 -4.53 -17.17
C TYR A 117 -5.15 -4.34 -18.59
N ILE A 118 -6.47 -4.40 -18.75
CA ILE A 118 -7.12 -4.17 -20.05
C ILE A 118 -7.63 -2.73 -20.07
N GLY A 119 -7.02 -1.90 -20.90
CA GLY A 119 -7.52 -0.54 -21.16
C GLY A 119 -8.70 -0.59 -22.10
N SER A 120 -9.77 0.14 -21.76
CA SER A 120 -10.91 0.41 -22.64
C SER A 120 -10.69 1.61 -23.56
#